data_AF-X0U9W6-F1
#
_entry.id   AF-X0U9W6-F1
#
_cell.length_a   1.000
_cell.length_b   1.000
_cell.length_c   1.000
_cell.angle_alpha   90.00
_cell.angle_beta   90.00
_cell.angle_gamma   90.00
#
_symmetry.space_group_name_H-M   'P 1'
#
loop_
_entity.id
_entity.type
_entity.pdbx_description
1 polymer ?
#
loop_
_entity_poly.entity_id
_entity_poly.type
_entity_poly.pdbx_seq_one_letter_code
_entity_poly.pdbx_strand_id
1 'polypeptide(L)'
;MNDNQFNELAKIDKLARRMFVWLYFIIPYTKKTCSKTLKIACYLCPQKKRLPRAQFTTMGPVHVNSGVSGACPINGKICIYREEELFKVFIHETFHAFGLDWSNIHSSNLRDKLKNLFPIVSDMEVSETYTEFWSNIFNCLFTAFYLRDDKNNEENFLLYAEYCIYFEQMFSLFQCVKILQFMGIYYKTLYEMDDLSIKARKFLYKERSNIFAYYILKIVLIMHASEFMAWCADHNANILNFTKTDSNLTAFYNFIKEYYNNPKLLENLDNMHSVVKR
;
A
#
# COMPACT_ATOMS: atom_id res chain seq x y z
N MET A 1 -21.79 -6.87 32.52
CA MET A 1 -21.37 -6.72 31.12
C MET A 1 -22.45 -7.35 30.26
N ASN A 2 -22.99 -6.65 29.27
CA ASN A 2 -24.01 -7.25 28.38
C ASN A 2 -23.33 -8.03 27.24
N ASP A 3 -24.09 -8.89 26.54
CA ASP A 3 -23.57 -9.76 25.46
C ASP A 3 -22.87 -8.97 24.34
N ASN A 4 -23.33 -7.75 24.06
CA ASN A 4 -22.70 -6.86 23.08
C ASN A 4 -21.30 -6.41 23.54
N GLN A 5 -21.13 -6.02 24.81
CA GLN A 5 -19.82 -5.67 25.35
C GLN A 5 -18.85 -6.86 25.35
N PHE A 6 -19.36 -8.06 25.63
CA PHE A 6 -18.56 -9.29 25.60
C PHE A 6 -18.09 -9.63 24.17
N ASN A 7 -18.98 -9.50 23.18
CA ASN A 7 -18.66 -9.74 21.77
C ASN A 7 -17.62 -8.73 21.23
N GLU A 8 -17.68 -7.46 21.66
CA GLU A 8 -16.68 -6.46 21.28
C GLU A 8 -15.30 -6.76 21.90
N LEU A 9 -15.24 -7.20 23.15
CA LEU A 9 -13.98 -7.63 23.77
C LEU A 9 -13.36 -8.82 23.02
N ALA A 10 -14.17 -9.82 22.64
CA ALA A 10 -13.69 -10.97 21.88
C ALA A 10 -13.13 -10.56 20.49
N LYS A 11 -13.68 -9.54 19.84
CA LYS A 11 -13.14 -8.99 18.59
C LYS A 11 -11.79 -8.30 18.82
N ILE A 12 -11.68 -7.49 19.87
CA ILE A 12 -10.44 -6.80 20.24
C ILE A 12 -9.34 -7.81 20.59
N ASP A 13 -9.65 -8.86 21.35
CA ASP A 13 -8.70 -9.92 21.69
C ASP A 13 -8.18 -10.65 20.46
N LYS A 14 -9.07 -10.99 19.52
CA LYS A 14 -8.68 -11.60 18.24
C LYS A 14 -7.77 -10.67 17.44
N LEU A 15 -8.07 -9.38 17.40
CA LEU A 15 -7.25 -8.39 16.72
C LEU A 15 -5.88 -8.25 17.39
N ALA A 16 -5.83 -8.09 18.72
CA ALA A 16 -4.59 -8.00 19.48
C ALA A 16 -3.72 -9.25 19.26
N ARG A 17 -4.31 -10.44 19.28
CA ARG A 17 -3.60 -11.70 18.96
C ARG A 17 -3.00 -11.67 17.56
N ARG A 18 -3.74 -11.22 16.54
CA ARG A 18 -3.21 -11.07 15.17
C ARG A 18 -2.04 -10.09 15.13
N MET A 19 -2.15 -8.97 15.84
CA MET A 19 -1.08 -7.97 15.94
C MET A 19 0.17 -8.55 16.60
N PHE A 20 0.04 -9.33 17.68
CA PHE A 20 1.17 -10.00 18.33
C PHE A 20 1.82 -11.04 17.41
N VAL A 21 1.04 -11.85 16.70
CA VAL A 21 1.56 -12.81 15.73
C VAL A 21 2.34 -12.10 14.61
N TRP A 22 1.81 -10.99 14.09
CA TRP A 22 2.51 -10.17 13.11
C TRP A 22 3.83 -9.62 13.65
N LEU A 23 3.82 -9.02 14.86
CA LEU A 23 5.04 -8.49 15.47
C LEU A 23 6.08 -9.57 15.68
N TYR A 24 5.68 -10.74 16.18
CA TYR A 24 6.57 -11.88 16.35
C TYR A 24 7.19 -12.33 15.02
N PHE A 25 6.38 -12.38 13.96
CA PHE A 25 6.82 -12.75 12.61
C PHE A 25 7.80 -11.72 12.01
N ILE A 26 7.51 -10.41 12.14
CA ILE A 26 8.25 -9.38 11.41
C ILE A 26 9.58 -9.02 12.07
N ILE A 27 9.69 -9.09 13.40
CA ILE A 27 10.89 -8.67 14.15
C ILE A 27 12.20 -9.26 13.60
N PRO A 28 12.30 -10.57 13.26
CA PRO A 28 13.52 -11.16 12.68
C PRO A 28 14.00 -10.51 11.38
N TYR A 29 13.13 -9.85 10.62
CA TYR A 29 13.46 -9.17 9.36
C TYR A 29 13.97 -7.73 9.56
N THR A 30 13.88 -7.20 10.77
CA THR A 30 14.15 -5.79 11.10
C THR A 30 15.59 -5.55 11.56
N LYS A 31 16.04 -4.30 11.47
CA LYS A 31 17.33 -3.90 12.05
C LYS A 31 17.16 -3.61 13.55
N LYS A 32 18.10 -4.06 14.38
CA LYS A 32 18.12 -3.86 15.85
C LYS A 32 18.11 -2.39 16.31
N THR A 33 18.25 -1.44 15.39
CA THR A 33 18.32 0.00 15.65
C THR A 33 16.95 0.69 15.63
N CYS A 34 15.96 0.17 14.90
CA CYS A 34 14.65 0.78 14.75
C CYS A 34 13.65 0.20 15.77
N SER A 35 12.82 1.06 16.37
CA SER A 35 11.73 0.75 17.31
C SER A 35 12.09 -0.30 18.36
N LYS A 36 13.14 -0.03 19.15
CA LYS A 36 13.53 -0.87 20.30
C LYS A 36 12.40 -1.00 21.32
N THR A 37 11.59 0.05 21.43
CA THR A 37 10.29 0.03 22.09
C THR A 37 9.23 0.44 21.07
N LEU A 38 8.01 -0.08 21.21
CA LEU A 38 6.90 0.25 20.33
C LEU A 38 5.62 0.45 21.14
N LYS A 39 5.05 1.66 21.08
CA LYS A 39 3.72 1.97 21.63
C LYS A 39 2.71 2.07 20.50
N ILE A 40 1.63 1.31 20.59
CA ILE A 40 0.57 1.29 19.58
C ILE A 40 -0.70 1.84 20.23
N ALA A 41 -1.31 2.85 19.62
CA ALA A 41 -2.58 3.43 20.02
C ALA A 41 -3.61 3.26 18.89
N CYS A 42 -4.70 2.55 19.18
CA CYS A 42 -5.81 2.33 18.24
C CYS A 42 -7.06 3.05 18.75
N TYR A 43 -7.53 4.08 18.04
CA TYR A 43 -8.73 4.85 18.43
C TYR A 43 -10.03 4.27 17.83
N LEU A 44 -9.94 3.43 16.78
CA LEU A 44 -11.06 2.70 16.19
C LEU A 44 -12.24 3.58 15.76
N CYS A 45 -11.99 4.81 15.28
CA CYS A 45 -13.06 5.68 14.88
C CYS A 45 -13.80 5.10 13.65
N PRO A 46 -15.15 5.12 13.61
CA PRO A 46 -15.94 4.40 12.60
C PRO A 46 -15.98 5.09 11.23
N GLN A 47 -15.45 6.30 11.10
CA GLN A 47 -15.46 7.10 9.88
C GLN A 47 -14.64 6.40 8.78
N LYS A 48 -15.31 6.14 7.65
CA LYS A 48 -14.71 5.49 6.47
C LYS A 48 -14.06 6.50 5.54
N LYS A 49 -13.05 6.06 4.80
CA LYS A 49 -12.47 6.76 3.64
C LYS A 49 -13.54 6.98 2.59
N ARG A 50 -13.69 8.23 2.14
CA ARG A 50 -14.64 8.61 1.10
C ARG A 50 -13.97 9.59 0.14
N LEU A 51 -14.34 9.49 -1.13
CA LEU A 51 -14.00 10.53 -2.10
C LEU A 51 -14.61 11.87 -1.65
N PRO A 52 -13.97 13.01 -2.00
CA PRO A 52 -14.58 14.30 -1.80
C PRO A 52 -15.95 14.38 -2.50
N ARG A 53 -16.87 15.19 -1.96
CA ARG A 53 -18.19 15.38 -2.57
C ARG A 53 -18.13 16.13 -3.90
N ALA A 54 -17.18 17.04 -4.05
CA ALA A 54 -17.01 17.83 -5.26
C ALA A 54 -15.81 17.31 -6.07
N GLN A 55 -16.02 17.09 -7.37
CA GLN A 55 -15.10 16.41 -8.29
C GLN A 55 -13.72 17.06 -8.42
N PHE A 56 -13.59 18.35 -8.09
CA PHE A 56 -12.35 19.12 -8.22
C PHE A 56 -11.65 19.40 -6.89
N THR A 57 -12.18 18.86 -5.79
CA THR A 57 -11.54 19.00 -4.49
C THR A 57 -10.26 18.17 -4.46
N THR A 58 -9.15 18.81 -4.09
CA THR A 58 -7.88 18.12 -3.89
C THR A 58 -8.00 17.08 -2.79
N MET A 59 -7.70 15.84 -3.14
CA MET A 59 -7.72 14.75 -2.16
C MET A 59 -6.50 14.83 -1.25
N GLY A 60 -6.73 14.66 0.05
CA GLY A 60 -5.72 14.77 1.10
C GLY A 60 -5.93 13.75 2.21
N PRO A 61 -5.22 13.85 3.35
CA PRO A 61 -5.15 12.80 4.37
C PRO A 61 -6.50 12.29 4.88
N VAL A 62 -7.49 13.17 5.04
CA VAL A 62 -8.85 12.77 5.47
C VAL A 62 -9.54 11.80 4.51
N HIS A 63 -9.10 11.70 3.26
CA HIS A 63 -9.71 10.81 2.26
C HIS A 63 -9.00 9.45 2.20
N VAL A 64 -7.74 9.37 2.64
CA VAL A 64 -6.88 8.22 2.32
C VAL A 64 -6.10 7.63 3.49
N ASN A 65 -5.79 8.41 4.53
CA ASN A 65 -4.97 7.96 5.65
C ASN A 65 -5.85 7.36 6.76
N SER A 66 -5.33 6.35 7.46
CA SER A 66 -5.98 5.71 8.61
C SER A 66 -5.03 5.55 9.81
N GLY A 67 -3.73 5.79 9.59
CA GLY A 67 -2.69 5.67 10.59
C GLY A 67 -1.57 6.70 10.37
N VAL A 68 -0.66 6.75 11.34
CA VAL A 68 0.60 7.49 11.26
C VAL A 68 1.63 6.88 12.22
N SER A 69 2.88 6.89 11.78
CA SER A 69 4.05 6.48 12.56
C SER A 69 5.27 7.29 12.14
N GLY A 70 6.39 7.08 12.84
CA GLY A 70 7.69 7.64 12.45
C GLY A 70 8.49 6.64 11.62
N ALA A 71 9.38 7.14 10.76
CA ALA A 71 10.31 6.34 9.98
C ALA A 71 11.53 5.91 10.83
N CYS A 72 11.62 4.64 11.20
CA CYS A 72 12.70 4.06 12.04
C CYS A 72 13.04 4.88 13.32
N PRO A 73 12.07 5.28 14.17
CA PRO A 73 12.37 5.94 15.45
C PRO A 73 13.02 4.95 16.43
N ILE A 74 13.83 5.42 17.37
CA ILE A 74 14.35 4.56 18.46
C ILE A 74 13.20 4.08 19.37
N ASN A 75 12.29 5.01 19.71
CA ASN A 75 11.08 4.76 20.50
C ASN A 75 9.86 4.88 19.57
N GLY A 76 9.41 3.74 19.05
CA GLY A 76 8.32 3.63 18.09
C GLY A 76 6.98 4.04 18.68
N LYS A 77 6.22 4.81 17.90
CA LYS A 77 4.83 5.15 18.18
C LYS A 77 4.02 4.96 16.91
N ILE A 78 2.97 4.17 17.01
CA ILE A 78 1.97 3.98 15.95
C ILE A 78 0.64 4.48 16.46
N CYS A 79 -0.02 5.32 15.68
CA CYS A 79 -1.37 5.79 15.93
C CYS A 79 -2.26 5.34 14.77
N ILE A 80 -3.24 4.47 15.04
CA ILE A 80 -4.26 4.07 14.08
C ILE A 80 -5.59 4.65 14.54
N TYR A 81 -6.18 5.51 13.73
CA TYR A 81 -7.36 6.26 14.14
C TYR A 81 -8.66 5.79 13.48
N ARG A 82 -8.62 4.98 12.41
CA ARG A 82 -9.82 4.38 11.82
C ARG A 82 -9.92 2.89 12.12
N GLU A 83 -11.15 2.41 12.29
CA GLU A 83 -11.44 0.97 12.35
C GLU A 83 -11.28 0.30 10.97
N GLU A 84 -11.57 1.03 9.90
CA GLU A 84 -11.44 0.54 8.52
C GLU A 84 -10.01 0.10 8.20
N GLU A 85 -9.89 -1.14 7.71
CA GLU A 85 -8.61 -1.76 7.30
C GLU A 85 -7.53 -1.78 8.39
N LEU A 86 -7.94 -1.75 9.66
CA LEU A 86 -7.03 -1.57 10.78
C LEU A 86 -5.80 -2.50 10.75
N PHE A 87 -5.99 -3.78 10.46
CA PHE A 87 -4.87 -4.74 10.47
C PHE A 87 -3.86 -4.48 9.33
N LYS A 88 -4.35 -4.14 8.14
CA LYS A 88 -3.49 -3.72 7.02
C LYS A 88 -2.73 -2.44 7.34
N VAL A 89 -3.42 -1.46 7.94
CA VAL A 89 -2.81 -0.19 8.37
C VAL A 89 -1.78 -0.45 9.47
N PHE A 90 -2.05 -1.36 10.40
CA PHE A 90 -1.08 -1.75 11.40
C PHE A 90 0.19 -2.33 10.77
N ILE A 91 0.07 -3.24 9.81
CA ILE A 91 1.21 -3.77 9.06
C ILE A 91 1.97 -2.62 8.38
N HIS A 92 1.26 -1.76 7.65
CA HIS A 92 1.82 -0.57 6.98
C HIS A 92 2.66 0.30 7.93
N GLU A 93 2.10 0.71 9.07
CA GLU A 93 2.81 1.56 10.03
C GLU A 93 3.96 0.84 10.73
N THR A 94 3.90 -0.49 10.89
CA THR A 94 5.06 -1.25 11.41
C THR A 94 6.22 -1.32 10.42
N PHE A 95 5.97 -1.31 9.11
CA PHE A 95 7.04 -1.23 8.11
C PHE A 95 7.85 0.07 8.25
N HIS A 96 7.16 1.20 8.38
CA HIS A 96 7.76 2.50 8.67
C HIS A 96 8.51 2.49 10.01
N ALA A 97 7.84 2.05 11.08
CA ALA A 97 8.39 2.05 12.43
C ALA A 97 9.64 1.17 12.57
N PHE A 98 9.69 0.03 11.89
CA PHE A 98 10.86 -0.86 11.88
C PHE A 98 11.88 -0.54 10.78
N GLY A 99 11.61 0.48 9.95
CA GLY A 99 12.51 0.92 8.90
C GLY A 99 12.75 -0.15 7.84
N LEU A 100 11.72 -0.88 7.46
CA LEU A 100 11.77 -1.92 6.41
C LEU A 100 11.71 -1.32 4.99
N ASP A 101 11.28 -0.07 4.87
CA ASP A 101 11.32 0.70 3.63
C ASP A 101 12.44 1.76 3.66
N TRP A 102 12.45 2.68 2.69
CA TRP A 102 13.44 3.76 2.62
C TRP A 102 12.90 5.13 3.01
N SER A 103 11.77 5.21 3.72
CA SER A 103 11.16 6.47 4.17
C SER A 103 12.09 7.32 5.06
N ASN A 104 13.11 6.70 5.67
CA ASN A 104 14.08 7.35 6.54
C ASN A 104 15.34 7.87 5.82
N ILE A 105 15.43 7.75 4.50
CA ILE A 105 16.57 8.26 3.71
C ILE A 105 16.08 9.15 2.55
N HIS A 106 16.95 10.04 2.07
CA HIS A 106 16.65 10.84 0.88
C HIS A 106 16.74 9.99 -0.38
N SER A 107 15.70 10.03 -1.22
CA SER A 107 15.63 9.30 -2.49
C SER A 107 15.32 10.23 -3.67
N SER A 108 15.96 11.40 -3.72
CA SER A 108 15.72 12.44 -4.74
C SER A 108 15.90 11.90 -6.16
N ASN A 109 16.94 11.12 -6.41
CA ASN A 109 17.20 10.52 -7.73
C ASN A 109 16.05 9.63 -8.22
N LEU A 110 15.52 8.75 -7.35
CA LEU A 110 14.35 7.92 -7.66
C LEU A 110 13.12 8.79 -7.94
N ARG A 111 12.90 9.81 -7.10
CA ARG A 111 11.79 10.75 -7.24
C ARG A 111 11.85 11.50 -8.57
N ASP A 112 13.01 12.00 -8.96
CA ASP A 112 13.20 12.76 -10.20
C ASP A 112 13.02 11.87 -11.44
N LYS A 113 13.54 10.64 -11.41
CA LYS A 113 13.29 9.63 -12.45
C LYS A 113 11.80 9.33 -12.61
N LEU A 114 11.06 9.17 -11.50
CA LEU A 114 9.63 8.91 -11.54
C LEU A 114 8.80 10.14 -11.95
N LYS A 115 9.22 11.36 -11.61
CA LYS A 115 8.61 12.60 -12.13
C LYS A 115 8.76 12.73 -13.64
N ASN A 116 9.86 12.26 -14.21
CA ASN A 116 10.04 12.24 -15.65
C ASN A 116 9.16 11.18 -16.32
N LEU A 117 8.96 10.04 -15.66
CA LEU A 117 8.09 8.96 -16.15
C LEU A 117 6.59 9.32 -16.03
N PHE A 118 6.22 9.95 -14.92
CA PHE A 118 4.87 10.40 -14.60
C PHE A 118 4.89 11.91 -14.29
N PRO A 119 4.76 12.79 -15.29
CA PRO A 119 4.87 14.24 -15.09
C PRO A 119 3.60 14.82 -14.45
N ILE A 120 3.37 14.50 -13.18
CA ILE A 120 2.27 14.95 -12.31
C ILE A 120 2.81 15.83 -11.16
N VAL A 121 1.94 16.69 -10.62
CA VAL A 121 2.27 17.51 -9.44
C VAL A 121 2.01 16.67 -8.18
N SER A 122 3.09 16.17 -7.58
CA SER A 122 3.04 15.28 -6.42
C SER A 122 4.33 15.38 -5.59
N ASP A 123 4.20 15.16 -4.29
CA ASP A 123 5.36 14.93 -3.44
C ASP A 123 6.07 13.62 -3.80
N MET A 124 5.36 12.65 -4.38
CA MET A 124 5.90 11.35 -4.82
C MET A 124 6.71 10.66 -3.70
N GLU A 125 6.06 10.43 -2.55
CA GLU A 125 6.64 9.61 -1.48
C GLU A 125 6.63 8.13 -1.89
N VAL A 126 7.64 7.72 -2.65
CA VAL A 126 7.66 6.41 -3.34
C VAL A 126 7.74 5.23 -2.36
N SER A 127 8.37 5.40 -1.21
CA SER A 127 8.49 4.35 -0.17
C SER A 127 7.13 3.83 0.28
N GLU A 128 6.13 4.70 0.27
CA GLU A 128 4.73 4.36 0.57
C GLU A 128 4.19 3.28 -0.39
N THR A 129 4.68 3.22 -1.62
CA THR A 129 4.30 2.18 -2.60
C THR A 129 4.77 0.80 -2.17
N TYR A 130 6.02 0.71 -1.72
CA TYR A 130 6.64 -0.53 -1.23
C TYR A 130 5.95 -1.01 0.05
N THR A 131 5.75 -0.08 0.98
CA THR A 131 5.09 -0.36 2.25
C THR A 131 3.63 -0.76 2.06
N GLU A 132 2.90 -0.08 1.18
CA GLU A 132 1.51 -0.41 0.87
C GLU A 132 1.40 -1.77 0.19
N PHE A 133 2.28 -2.10 -0.78
CA PHE A 133 2.34 -3.42 -1.41
C PHE A 133 2.46 -4.54 -0.37
N TRP A 134 3.48 -4.49 0.49
CA TRP A 134 3.67 -5.53 1.49
C TRP A 134 2.54 -5.58 2.52
N SER A 135 1.98 -4.42 2.89
CA SER A 135 0.83 -4.37 3.79
C SER A 135 -0.39 -5.08 3.21
N ASN A 136 -0.63 -4.94 1.90
CA ASN A 136 -1.69 -5.65 1.21
C ASN A 136 -1.40 -7.16 1.13
N ILE A 137 -0.19 -7.55 0.70
CA ILE A 137 0.21 -8.96 0.63
C ILE A 137 0.04 -9.66 1.98
N PHE A 138 0.60 -9.11 3.06
CA PHE A 138 0.48 -9.74 4.38
C PHE A 138 -0.94 -9.72 4.91
N ASN A 139 -1.75 -8.70 4.63
CA ASN A 139 -3.15 -8.72 4.98
C ASN A 139 -3.89 -9.88 4.27
N CYS A 140 -3.59 -10.14 2.99
CA CYS A 140 -4.10 -11.30 2.25
C CYS A 140 -3.63 -12.63 2.86
N LEU A 141 -2.33 -12.77 3.15
CA LEU A 141 -1.76 -13.98 3.75
C LEU A 141 -2.36 -14.27 5.14
N PHE A 142 -2.50 -13.26 5.99
CA PHE A 142 -3.14 -13.43 7.29
C PHE A 142 -4.61 -13.80 7.12
N THR A 143 -5.33 -13.16 6.20
CA THR A 143 -6.72 -13.51 5.91
C THR A 143 -6.85 -14.97 5.50
N ALA A 144 -6.04 -15.42 4.54
CA ALA A 144 -5.97 -16.81 4.11
C ALA A 144 -5.65 -17.77 5.27
N PHE A 145 -4.68 -17.42 6.11
CA PHE A 145 -4.32 -18.22 7.29
C PHE A 145 -5.49 -18.37 8.26
N TYR A 146 -6.23 -17.28 8.54
CA TYR A 146 -7.34 -17.32 9.49
C TYR A 146 -8.61 -17.95 8.91
N LEU A 147 -8.80 -17.94 7.59
CA LEU A 147 -9.93 -18.60 6.91
C LEU A 147 -9.87 -20.13 6.93
N ARG A 148 -8.68 -20.74 7.07
CA ARG A 148 -8.56 -22.20 7.15
C ARG A 148 -9.12 -22.77 8.45
N ASP A 149 -9.74 -23.94 8.40
CA ASP A 149 -10.06 -24.71 9.60
C ASP A 149 -8.80 -25.36 10.19
N ASP A 150 -8.08 -26.12 9.37
CA ASP A 150 -6.79 -26.71 9.73
C ASP A 150 -5.62 -25.74 9.45
N LYS A 151 -4.94 -25.32 10.52
CA LYS A 151 -3.80 -24.41 10.42
C LYS A 151 -2.53 -25.08 9.87
N ASN A 152 -2.45 -26.41 9.89
CA ASN A 152 -1.30 -27.17 9.39
C ASN A 152 -1.43 -27.56 7.92
N ASN A 153 -2.61 -27.38 7.30
CA ASN A 153 -2.79 -27.64 5.89
C ASN A 153 -2.20 -26.50 5.04
N GLU A 154 -0.99 -26.74 4.51
CA GLU A 154 -0.24 -25.81 3.67
C GLU A 154 -0.86 -25.64 2.27
N GLU A 155 -1.38 -26.69 1.66
CA GLU A 155 -1.98 -26.61 0.32
C GLU A 155 -3.19 -25.67 0.32
N ASN A 156 -4.08 -25.82 1.30
CA ASN A 156 -5.21 -24.90 1.49
C ASN A 156 -4.75 -23.48 1.84
N PHE A 157 -3.56 -23.32 2.44
CA PHE A 157 -3.02 -21.97 2.70
C PHE A 157 -2.73 -21.26 1.39
N LEU A 158 -1.96 -21.94 0.54
CA LEU A 158 -1.50 -21.39 -0.73
C LEU A 158 -2.70 -21.07 -1.63
N LEU A 159 -3.67 -21.98 -1.70
CA LEU A 159 -4.91 -21.75 -2.44
C LEU A 159 -5.66 -20.50 -1.94
N TYR A 160 -5.88 -20.38 -0.63
CA TYR A 160 -6.59 -19.22 -0.08
C TYR A 160 -5.78 -17.92 -0.21
N ALA A 161 -4.46 -18.00 -0.12
CA ALA A 161 -3.56 -16.87 -0.32
C ALA A 161 -3.66 -16.34 -1.75
N GLU A 162 -3.60 -17.22 -2.76
CA GLU A 162 -3.79 -16.85 -4.16
C GLU A 162 -5.15 -16.17 -4.38
N TYR A 163 -6.23 -16.74 -3.86
CA TYR A 163 -7.55 -16.12 -3.95
C TYR A 163 -7.58 -14.72 -3.31
N CYS A 164 -7.04 -14.59 -2.09
CA CYS A 164 -7.02 -13.29 -1.40
C CYS A 164 -6.20 -12.25 -2.16
N ILE A 165 -5.06 -12.64 -2.73
CA ILE A 165 -4.21 -11.74 -3.54
C ILE A 165 -4.93 -11.34 -4.83
N TYR A 166 -5.61 -12.27 -5.50
CA TYR A 166 -6.39 -11.96 -6.70
C TYR A 166 -7.55 -10.99 -6.41
N PHE A 167 -8.27 -11.18 -5.30
CA PHE A 167 -9.29 -10.22 -4.86
C PHE A 167 -8.69 -8.83 -4.57
N GLU A 168 -7.52 -8.77 -3.94
CA GLU A 168 -6.82 -7.52 -3.69
C GLU A 168 -6.34 -6.83 -4.97
N GLN A 169 -5.88 -7.58 -5.98
CA GLN A 169 -5.55 -7.06 -7.31
C GLN A 169 -6.76 -6.38 -7.94
N MET A 170 -7.92 -7.07 -7.96
CA MET A 170 -9.17 -6.53 -8.49
C MET A 170 -9.64 -5.30 -7.73
N PHE A 171 -9.54 -5.30 -6.41
CA PHE A 171 -9.89 -4.16 -5.57
C PHE A 171 -8.94 -2.97 -5.78
N SER A 172 -7.65 -3.23 -5.92
CA SER A 172 -6.63 -2.20 -6.21
C SER A 172 -6.85 -1.56 -7.58
N LEU A 173 -7.20 -2.35 -8.61
CA LEU A 173 -7.61 -1.82 -9.92
C LEU A 173 -8.86 -0.94 -9.79
N PHE A 174 -9.90 -1.42 -9.09
CA PHE A 174 -11.12 -0.67 -8.86
C PHE A 174 -10.84 0.68 -8.19
N GLN A 175 -10.03 0.72 -7.14
CA GLN A 175 -9.71 1.95 -6.42
C GLN A 175 -8.89 2.92 -7.28
N CYS A 176 -7.91 2.42 -8.05
CA CYS A 176 -7.14 3.22 -8.98
C CYS A 176 -8.05 3.90 -10.01
N VAL A 177 -8.87 3.12 -10.71
CA VAL A 177 -9.82 3.61 -11.71
C VAL A 177 -10.80 4.60 -11.09
N LYS A 178 -11.40 4.26 -9.94
CA LYS A 178 -12.34 5.13 -9.22
C LYS A 178 -11.72 6.49 -8.87
N ILE A 179 -10.47 6.51 -8.42
CA ILE A 179 -9.73 7.74 -8.10
C ILE A 179 -9.44 8.57 -9.35
N LEU A 180 -8.96 7.94 -10.42
CA LEU A 180 -8.63 8.64 -11.66
C LEU A 180 -9.89 9.17 -12.37
N GLN A 181 -10.96 8.38 -12.37
CA GLN A 181 -12.26 8.78 -12.92
C GLN A 181 -12.90 9.91 -12.10
N PHE A 182 -12.74 9.91 -10.77
CA PHE A 182 -13.10 11.06 -9.94
C PHE A 182 -12.34 12.32 -10.39
N MET A 183 -11.02 12.21 -10.63
CA MET A 183 -10.25 13.33 -11.19
C MET A 183 -10.58 13.64 -12.66
N GLY A 184 -11.33 12.79 -13.36
CA GLY A 184 -11.68 12.99 -14.77
C GLY A 184 -10.56 12.65 -15.75
N ILE A 185 -9.64 11.76 -15.38
CA ILE A 185 -8.50 11.33 -16.20
C ILE A 185 -8.40 9.79 -16.25
N TYR A 186 -7.58 9.28 -17.17
CA TYR A 186 -7.28 7.86 -17.32
C TYR A 186 -5.86 7.56 -16.84
N TYR A 187 -5.53 6.29 -16.62
CA TYR A 187 -4.18 5.91 -16.21
C TYR A 187 -3.11 6.32 -17.25
N LYS A 188 -3.40 6.14 -18.55
CA LYS A 188 -2.50 6.54 -19.64
C LYS A 188 -2.20 8.03 -19.64
N THR A 189 -3.19 8.84 -19.25
CA THR A 189 -3.04 10.29 -19.04
C THR A 189 -1.95 10.63 -18.04
N LEU A 190 -1.49 9.72 -17.18
CA LEU A 190 -0.45 10.01 -16.20
C LEU A 190 0.97 10.06 -16.79
N TYR A 191 1.19 9.48 -17.98
CA TYR A 191 2.52 9.38 -18.60
C TYR A 191 2.58 9.73 -20.10
N GLU A 192 1.45 9.74 -20.83
CA GLU A 192 1.46 10.08 -22.26
C GLU A 192 1.84 11.54 -22.51
N MET A 193 2.60 11.80 -23.57
CA MET A 193 3.19 13.13 -23.83
C MET A 193 2.41 13.96 -24.85
N ASP A 194 1.18 13.56 -25.19
CA ASP A 194 0.30 14.36 -26.04
C ASP A 194 -0.26 15.58 -25.29
N ASP A 195 -0.69 16.59 -26.06
CA ASP A 195 -1.18 17.87 -25.53
C ASP A 195 -2.40 17.73 -24.61
N LEU A 196 -3.29 16.76 -24.87
CA LEU A 196 -4.47 16.53 -24.04
C LEU A 196 -4.05 15.96 -22.69
N SER A 197 -3.18 14.96 -22.69
CA SER A 197 -2.67 14.35 -21.46
C SER A 197 -1.90 15.34 -20.59
N ILE A 198 -1.03 16.16 -21.19
CA ILE A 198 -0.28 17.20 -20.47
C ILE A 198 -1.23 18.20 -19.79
N LYS A 199 -2.25 18.69 -20.52
CA LYS A 199 -3.25 19.62 -19.96
C LYS A 199 -4.08 18.96 -18.88
N ALA A 200 -4.54 17.73 -19.10
CA ALA A 200 -5.32 16.98 -18.14
C ALA A 200 -4.56 16.78 -16.82
N ARG A 201 -3.30 16.33 -16.84
CA ARG A 201 -2.48 16.22 -15.62
C ARG A 201 -2.33 17.56 -14.91
N LYS A 202 -2.07 18.64 -15.64
CA LYS A 202 -1.85 19.97 -15.06
C LYS A 202 -3.08 20.51 -14.32
N PHE A 203 -4.27 20.29 -14.85
CA PHE A 203 -5.50 20.91 -14.34
C PHE A 203 -6.39 19.99 -13.51
N LEU A 204 -6.33 18.67 -13.76
CA LEU A 204 -7.26 17.69 -13.20
C LEU A 204 -6.62 16.81 -12.12
N TYR A 205 -5.34 16.42 -12.27
CA TYR A 205 -4.66 15.63 -11.25
C TYR A 205 -4.34 16.49 -10.02
N LYS A 206 -4.92 16.15 -8.87
CA LYS A 206 -4.77 16.93 -7.63
C LYS A 206 -4.70 16.06 -6.38
N GLU A 207 -3.53 16.01 -5.76
CA GLU A 207 -3.32 15.39 -4.45
C GLU A 207 -2.57 16.31 -3.46
N ARG A 208 -2.82 16.11 -2.16
CA ARG A 208 -2.09 16.69 -1.01
C ARG A 208 -1.74 15.60 0.01
N SER A 209 -1.57 14.37 -0.46
CA SER A 209 -1.21 13.16 0.28
C SER A 209 -0.66 12.13 -0.72
N ASN A 210 -0.35 10.90 -0.27
CA ASN A 210 0.38 9.90 -1.05
C ASN A 210 -0.52 9.07 -1.98
N ILE A 211 -1.47 9.71 -2.68
CA ILE A 211 -2.48 9.02 -3.51
C ILE A 211 -1.83 8.31 -4.67
N PHE A 212 -0.88 8.99 -5.33
CA PHE A 212 -0.06 8.39 -6.37
C PHE A 212 0.59 7.09 -5.87
N ALA A 213 1.25 7.12 -4.72
CA ALA A 213 1.94 5.96 -4.19
C ALA A 213 0.98 4.82 -3.80
N TYR A 214 -0.06 5.12 -3.01
CA TYR A 214 -0.98 4.12 -2.46
C TYR A 214 -1.88 3.44 -3.50
N TYR A 215 -2.37 4.20 -4.48
CA TYR A 215 -3.44 3.73 -5.36
C TYR A 215 -3.03 3.62 -6.83
N ILE A 216 -1.99 4.34 -7.26
CA ILE A 216 -1.62 4.39 -8.68
C ILE A 216 -0.33 3.63 -8.92
N LEU A 217 0.78 4.03 -8.30
CA LEU A 217 2.07 3.37 -8.51
C LEU A 217 2.06 1.94 -7.95
N LYS A 218 1.34 1.71 -6.84
CA LYS A 218 1.18 0.37 -6.24
C LYS A 218 0.59 -0.64 -7.23
N ILE A 219 -0.27 -0.20 -8.17
CA ILE A 219 -0.87 -1.15 -9.12
C ILE A 219 0.19 -1.87 -9.93
N VAL A 220 1.29 -1.18 -10.24
CA VAL A 220 2.40 -1.74 -11.02
C VAL A 220 3.02 -2.92 -10.27
N LEU A 221 3.13 -2.81 -8.94
CA LEU A 221 3.65 -3.87 -8.08
C LEU A 221 2.62 -4.99 -7.85
N ILE A 222 1.39 -4.66 -7.45
CA ILE A 222 0.41 -5.68 -7.06
C ILE A 222 -0.09 -6.51 -8.25
N MET A 223 -0.14 -5.94 -9.46
CA MET A 223 -0.51 -6.67 -10.68
C MET A 223 0.62 -7.58 -11.19
N HIS A 224 1.83 -7.40 -10.68
CA HIS A 224 3.01 -8.23 -10.94
C HIS A 224 3.60 -8.72 -9.61
N ALA A 225 2.72 -9.15 -8.69
CA ALA A 225 3.10 -9.42 -7.30
C ALA A 225 4.16 -10.52 -7.19
N SER A 226 4.04 -11.58 -8.01
CA SER A 226 5.01 -12.69 -8.02
C SER A 226 6.37 -12.22 -8.50
N GLU A 227 6.41 -11.48 -9.61
CA GLU A 227 7.62 -10.90 -10.18
C GLU A 227 8.26 -9.91 -9.20
N PHE A 228 7.45 -9.09 -8.53
CA PHE A 228 7.95 -8.12 -7.57
C PHE A 228 8.47 -8.77 -6.27
N MET A 229 7.82 -9.83 -5.77
CA MET A 229 8.34 -10.61 -4.65
C MET A 229 9.66 -11.30 -5.00
N ALA A 230 9.78 -11.85 -6.21
CA ALA A 230 11.05 -12.41 -6.71
C ALA A 230 12.12 -11.32 -6.80
N TRP A 231 11.79 -10.15 -7.37
CA TRP A 231 12.67 -8.98 -7.39
C TRP A 231 13.16 -8.61 -5.98
N CYS A 232 12.26 -8.58 -4.99
CA CYS A 232 12.63 -8.31 -3.60
C CYS A 232 13.59 -9.36 -3.01
N ALA A 233 13.42 -10.64 -3.34
CA ALA A 233 14.30 -11.71 -2.87
C ALA A 233 15.71 -11.59 -3.45
N ASP A 234 15.84 -11.14 -4.71
CA ASP A 234 17.13 -11.01 -5.40
C ASP A 234 17.90 -9.74 -5.01
N HIS A 235 17.19 -8.66 -4.66
CA HIS A 235 17.79 -7.33 -4.49
C HIS A 235 17.96 -6.91 -3.03
N ASN A 236 17.23 -7.53 -2.11
CA ASN A 236 17.29 -7.20 -0.69
C ASN A 236 18.07 -8.26 0.10
N ALA A 237 18.67 -7.85 1.22
CA ALA A 237 19.35 -8.80 2.12
C ALA A 237 18.39 -9.85 2.71
N ASN A 238 17.12 -9.49 2.84
CA ASN A 238 16.01 -10.40 3.03
C ASN A 238 14.80 -9.87 2.26
N ILE A 239 13.82 -10.73 1.96
CA ILE A 239 12.70 -10.38 1.08
C ILE A 239 11.90 -9.13 1.51
N LEU A 240 11.90 -8.75 2.79
CA LEU A 240 11.06 -7.65 3.31
C LEU A 240 11.80 -6.33 3.51
N ASN A 241 13.06 -6.37 3.94
CA ASN A 241 13.82 -5.20 4.33
C ASN A 241 14.57 -4.61 3.14
N PHE A 242 14.07 -3.49 2.63
CA PHE A 242 14.63 -2.84 1.45
C PHE A 242 16.12 -2.49 1.65
N THR A 243 16.98 -2.93 0.73
CA THR A 243 18.39 -2.54 0.72
C THR A 243 18.50 -1.07 0.32
N LYS A 244 18.80 -0.19 1.28
CA LYS A 244 18.76 1.28 1.12
C LYS A 244 20.01 1.85 0.43
N THR A 245 20.22 1.50 -0.84
CA THR A 245 21.33 2.01 -1.67
C THR A 245 20.79 2.65 -2.95
N ASP A 246 21.54 3.59 -3.54
CA ASP A 246 21.15 4.24 -4.80
C ASP A 246 21.04 3.25 -5.97
N SER A 247 21.88 2.20 -5.96
CA SER A 247 21.80 1.10 -6.92
C SER A 247 20.46 0.37 -6.81
N ASN A 248 20.04 0.04 -5.58
CA ASN A 248 18.79 -0.67 -5.37
C ASN A 248 17.56 0.20 -5.67
N LEU A 249 17.61 1.50 -5.32
CA LEU A 249 16.59 2.47 -5.71
C LEU A 249 16.48 2.60 -7.25
N THR A 250 17.62 2.53 -7.96
CA THR A 250 17.63 2.52 -9.42
C THR A 250 17.08 1.21 -9.99
N ALA A 251 17.38 0.07 -9.39
CA ALA A 251 16.79 -1.22 -9.77
C ALA A 251 15.27 -1.24 -9.56
N PHE A 252 14.78 -0.66 -8.45
CA PHE A 252 13.35 -0.51 -8.19
C PHE A 252 12.67 0.38 -9.23
N TYR A 253 13.31 1.50 -9.61
CA TYR A 253 12.83 2.32 -10.74
C TYR A 253 12.76 1.54 -12.05
N ASN A 254 13.77 0.71 -12.34
CA ASN A 254 13.78 -0.08 -13.57
C ASN A 254 12.63 -1.09 -13.60
N PHE A 255 12.32 -1.74 -12.46
CA PHE A 255 11.13 -2.59 -12.33
C PHE A 255 9.85 -1.80 -12.66
N ILE A 256 9.67 -0.62 -12.07
CA ILE A 256 8.51 0.23 -12.40
C ILE A 256 8.48 0.59 -13.89
N LYS A 257 9.62 1.01 -14.45
CA LYS A 257 9.73 1.40 -15.86
C LYS A 257 9.44 0.25 -16.83
N GLU A 258 9.70 -0.98 -16.43
CA GLU A 258 9.38 -2.18 -17.22
C GLU A 258 7.87 -2.45 -17.24
N TYR A 259 7.19 -2.30 -16.09
CA TYR A 259 5.82 -2.77 -15.93
C TYR A 259 4.74 -1.68 -15.98
N TYR A 260 5.10 -0.39 -15.86
CA TYR A 260 4.11 0.69 -15.73
C TYR A 260 3.13 0.82 -16.90
N ASN A 261 3.56 0.46 -18.11
CA ASN A 261 2.75 0.47 -19.34
C ASN A 261 2.61 -0.94 -19.94
N ASN A 262 2.73 -1.98 -19.11
CA ASN A 262 2.57 -3.37 -19.53
C ASN A 262 1.18 -3.57 -20.20
N PRO A 263 1.08 -4.21 -21.38
CA PRO A 263 -0.18 -4.34 -22.10
C PRO A 263 -1.31 -5.01 -21.28
N LYS A 264 -0.99 -6.04 -20.48
CA LYS A 264 -1.96 -6.74 -19.64
C LYS A 264 -2.45 -5.87 -18.48
N LEU A 265 -1.55 -5.07 -17.89
CA LEU A 265 -1.94 -4.07 -16.89
C LEU A 265 -2.91 -3.04 -17.49
N LEU A 266 -2.58 -2.50 -18.67
CA LEU A 266 -3.41 -1.52 -19.37
C LEU A 266 -4.78 -2.09 -19.75
N GLU A 267 -4.83 -3.33 -20.26
CA GLU A 267 -6.08 -4.02 -20.55
C GLU A 267 -6.95 -4.18 -19.30
N ASN A 268 -6.36 -4.60 -18.17
CA ASN A 268 -7.08 -4.75 -16.90
C ASN A 268 -7.65 -3.42 -16.39
N LEU A 269 -6.91 -2.32 -16.55
CA LEU A 269 -7.39 -0.97 -16.20
C LEU A 269 -8.53 -0.52 -17.11
N ASP A 270 -8.41 -0.73 -18.42
CA ASP A 270 -9.44 -0.38 -19.41
C ASP A 270 -10.72 -1.19 -19.16
N ASN A 271 -10.60 -2.50 -18.87
CA ASN A 271 -11.71 -3.37 -18.47
C ASN A 271 -12.35 -2.89 -17.17
N MET A 272 -11.57 -2.58 -16.13
CA MET A 272 -12.10 -2.08 -14.87
C MET A 272 -12.83 -0.74 -15.06
N HIS A 273 -12.31 0.16 -15.90
CA HIS A 273 -13.00 1.41 -16.23
C HIS A 273 -14.39 1.17 -16.83
N SER A 274 -14.56 0.14 -17.68
CA SER A 274 -15.88 -0.18 -18.24
C SER A 274 -16.92 -0.59 -17.19
N VAL A 275 -16.47 -1.11 -16.04
CA VAL A 275 -17.33 -1.62 -14.96
C VAL A 275 -17.62 -0.55 -13.89
N VAL A 276 -16.66 0.34 -13.62
CA VAL A 276 -16.83 1.42 -12.63
C VAL A 276 -17.78 2.49 -13.17
N LYS A 277 -19.02 2.44 -12.69
CA LYS A 277 -20.03 3.48 -12.94
C LYS A 277 -19.70 4.75 -12.16
N ARG A 278 -19.94 5.91 -12.78
CA ARG A 278 -19.83 7.23 -12.14
C ARG A 278 -20.85 7.39 -11.02
#